data_AF-A0A2S2Q8K8-F1
#
_entry.id   AF-A0A2S2Q8K8-F1
#
_cell.length_a   1.000
_cell.length_b   1.000
_cell.length_c   1.000
_cell.angle_alpha   90.00
_cell.angle_beta   90.00
_cell.angle_gamma   90.00
#
_symmetry.space_group_name_H-M   'P 1'
#
loop_
_entity.id
_entity.type
_entity.pdbx_description
1 polymer ?
#
loop_
_entity_poly.entity_id
_entity_poly.type
_entity_poly.pdbx_seq_one_letter_code
_entity_poly.pdbx_strand_id
1 'polypeptide(L)'
;MKTNEVELTQLIKTQDWLSVYQNKEVNNAINIFTEILNTIKISASKEIQISSKIKKIKPWATTTLIKTIRKRDHLHSQVRKHPHNNQLKDYYLKYRNMVTLLIRNTKKFTIRLN
;
A
#
# COMPACT_ATOMS: atom_id res chain seq x y z
N MET A 1 0.06 -8.81 -0.71
CA MET A 1 -0.88 -9.93 -0.56
C MET A 1 -2.29 -9.39 -0.76
N LYS A 2 -3.11 -10.08 -1.54
CA LYS A 2 -4.55 -9.79 -1.67
C LYS A 2 -5.32 -11.06 -1.36
N THR A 3 -6.26 -10.98 -0.43
CA THR A 3 -7.11 -12.10 -0.04
C THR A 3 -8.39 -12.07 -0.88
N ASN A 4 -8.81 -13.24 -1.37
CA ASN A 4 -10.07 -13.41 -2.05
C ASN A 4 -11.17 -13.65 -1.02
N GLU A 5 -12.05 -12.66 -0.82
CA GLU A 5 -13.07 -12.70 0.23
C GLU A 5 -14.10 -13.82 0.03
N VAL A 6 -14.43 -14.16 -1.22
CA VAL A 6 -15.39 -15.23 -1.54
C VAL A 6 -14.80 -16.59 -1.20
N GLU A 7 -13.56 -16.82 -1.63
CA GLU A 7 -12.83 -18.07 -1.37
C GLU A 7 -12.55 -18.24 0.13
N LEU A 8 -12.14 -17.17 0.81
CA LEU A 8 -11.96 -17.15 2.26
C LEU A 8 -13.24 -17.55 2.99
N THR A 9 -14.37 -16.93 2.62
CA THR A 9 -15.66 -17.22 3.24
C THR A 9 -16.08 -18.66 3.02
N GLN A 10 -15.84 -19.20 1.82
CA GLN A 10 -16.16 -20.59 1.51
C GLN A 10 -15.32 -21.56 2.35
N LEU A 11 -14.01 -21.34 2.43
CA LEU A 11 -13.09 -22.18 3.20
C LEU A 11 -13.42 -22.19 4.68
N ILE A 12 -13.75 -21.03 5.26
CA ILE A 12 -14.20 -20.94 6.67
C ILE A 12 -15.49 -21.74 6.89
N LYS A 13 -16.44 -21.66 5.97
CA LYS A 13 -17.73 -22.37 6.08
C LYS A 13 -17.59 -23.88 5.97
N THR A 14 -16.66 -24.36 5.13
CA THR A 14 -16.44 -25.80 4.91
C THR A 14 -15.40 -26.40 5.84
N GLN A 15 -14.69 -25.57 6.62
CA GLN A 15 -13.68 -26.04 7.56
C GLN A 15 -14.31 -26.93 8.64
N ASP A 16 -13.68 -28.07 8.90
CA ASP A 16 -14.01 -28.89 10.07
C ASP A 16 -13.37 -28.27 11.33
N TRP A 17 -14.22 -28.00 12.32
CA TRP A 17 -13.85 -27.36 13.59
C TRP A 17 -13.78 -28.37 14.75
N LEU A 18 -13.98 -29.66 14.48
CA LEU A 18 -14.06 -30.69 15.51
C LEU A 18 -12.80 -30.73 16.40
N SER A 19 -11.62 -30.52 15.80
CA SER A 19 -10.33 -30.47 16.52
C SER A 19 -10.23 -29.34 17.54
N VAL A 20 -10.94 -28.23 17.32
CA VAL A 20 -11.04 -27.11 18.26
C VAL A 20 -12.03 -27.44 19.37
N TYR A 21 -13.21 -27.98 19.02
CA TYR A 21 -14.27 -28.29 19.98
C TYR A 21 -13.97 -29.46 20.92
N GLN A 22 -13.21 -30.46 20.45
CA GLN A 22 -12.85 -31.62 21.27
C GLN A 22 -11.70 -31.35 22.25
N ASN A 23 -11.05 -30.19 22.14
CA ASN A 23 -9.91 -29.87 22.97
C ASN A 23 -10.35 -29.39 24.36
N LYS A 24 -9.91 -30.11 25.40
CA LYS A 24 -10.27 -29.81 26.80
C LYS A 24 -9.45 -28.65 27.37
N GLU A 25 -8.29 -28.37 26.79
CA GLU A 25 -7.39 -27.31 27.25
C GLU A 25 -7.59 -26.08 26.37
N VAL A 26 -7.95 -24.97 27.00
CA VAL A 26 -8.41 -23.76 26.31
C VAL A 26 -7.28 -23.12 25.51
N ASN A 27 -6.05 -23.08 26.03
CA ASN A 27 -4.93 -22.46 25.32
C ASN A 27 -4.59 -23.25 24.04
N ASN A 28 -4.64 -24.57 24.11
CA ASN A 28 -4.42 -25.47 22.98
C ASN A 28 -5.54 -25.33 21.94
N ALA A 29 -6.80 -25.22 22.37
CA ALA A 29 -7.92 -24.94 21.48
C ALA A 29 -7.72 -23.62 20.70
N ILE A 30 -7.26 -22.56 21.39
CA ILE A 30 -6.97 -21.26 20.79
C ILE A 30 -5.81 -21.37 19.79
N ASN A 31 -4.76 -22.12 20.12
CA ASN A 31 -3.62 -22.30 19.22
C ASN A 31 -4.05 -23.00 17.92
N ILE A 32 -4.77 -24.13 18.03
CA ILE A 32 -5.29 -24.87 16.87
C ILE A 32 -6.22 -24.00 16.03
N PHE A 33 -7.13 -23.26 16.68
CA PHE A 33 -8.02 -22.33 15.98
C PHE A 33 -7.25 -21.28 15.19
N THR A 34 -6.22 -20.69 15.80
CA THR A 34 -5.38 -19.65 15.18
C THR A 34 -4.58 -20.22 14.01
N GLU A 35 -4.05 -21.44 14.14
CA GLU A 35 -3.32 -22.13 13.08
C GLU A 35 -4.21 -22.44 11.88
N ILE A 36 -5.42 -22.95 12.11
CA ILE A 36 -6.41 -23.22 11.07
C ILE A 36 -6.77 -21.92 10.34
N LEU A 37 -7.07 -20.85 11.07
CA LEU A 37 -7.39 -19.56 10.46
C LEU A 37 -6.23 -18.97 9.64
N ASN A 38 -5.00 -19.09 10.14
CA ASN A 38 -3.83 -18.65 9.39
C ASN A 38 -3.64 -19.46 8.10
N THR A 39 -3.87 -20.77 8.16
CA THR A 39 -3.79 -21.66 6.99
C THR A 39 -4.82 -21.30 5.95
N ILE A 40 -6.09 -21.13 6.36
CA ILE A 40 -7.19 -20.70 5.48
C ILE A 40 -6.93 -19.32 4.88
N LYS A 41 -6.43 -18.38 5.68
CA LYS A 41 -6.07 -17.05 5.20
C LYS A 41 -4.97 -17.12 4.14
N ILE A 42 -3.93 -17.92 4.35
CA ILE A 42 -2.83 -18.08 3.39
C ILE A 42 -3.33 -18.73 2.11
N SER A 43 -4.14 -19.78 2.18
CA SER A 43 -4.67 -20.46 0.99
C SER A 43 -5.62 -19.57 0.17
N ALA A 44 -6.46 -18.77 0.84
CA ALA A 44 -7.32 -17.79 0.19
C ALA A 44 -6.59 -16.51 -0.27
N SER A 45 -5.28 -16.41 -0.01
CA SER A 45 -4.48 -15.24 -0.33
C SER A 45 -3.51 -15.50 -1.48
N LYS A 46 -3.33 -14.50 -2.32
CA LYS A 46 -2.32 -14.53 -3.38
C LYS A 46 -1.35 -13.38 -3.20
N GLU A 47 -0.08 -13.66 -3.47
CA GLU A 47 0.89 -12.61 -3.66
C GLU A 47 0.53 -11.83 -4.92
N ILE A 48 0.51 -10.50 -4.80
CA ILE A 48 0.24 -9.62 -5.91
C ILE A 48 1.44 -8.72 -6.12
N GLN A 49 1.86 -8.62 -7.38
CA GLN A 49 2.89 -7.67 -7.76
C GLN A 49 2.26 -6.27 -7.79
N ILE A 50 2.62 -5.45 -6.81
CA ILE A 50 2.20 -4.05 -6.76
C ILE A 50 3.18 -3.26 -7.58
N SER A 51 2.69 -2.57 -8.62
CA SER A 51 3.54 -1.69 -9.42
C SER A 51 4.28 -0.70 -8.53
N SER A 52 5.58 -0.51 -8.79
CA SER A 52 6.37 0.55 -8.17
C SER A 52 5.68 1.91 -8.30
N LYS A 53 4.83 2.10 -9.32
CA LYS A 53 4.05 3.31 -9.55
C LYS A 53 3.10 3.68 -8.41
N ILE A 54 2.59 2.71 -7.67
CA ILE A 54 1.60 2.93 -6.60
C ILE A 54 2.10 2.48 -5.23
N LYS A 55 3.23 1.77 -5.18
CA LYS A 55 3.85 1.31 -3.93
C LYS A 55 4.24 2.50 -3.05
N LYS A 56 3.65 2.57 -1.85
CA LYS A 56 3.99 3.58 -0.84
C LYS A 56 5.35 3.21 -0.23
N ILE A 57 6.36 4.06 -0.43
CA ILE A 57 7.71 3.86 0.14
C ILE A 57 7.78 4.39 1.57
N LYS A 58 6.96 5.39 1.90
CA LYS A 58 6.91 6.01 3.23
C LYS A 58 5.46 6.14 3.69
N PRO A 59 5.15 6.03 5.00
CA PRO A 59 3.78 6.07 5.51
C PRO A 59 3.03 7.35 5.13
N TRP A 60 3.72 8.49 5.11
CA TRP A 60 3.17 9.79 4.70
C TRP A 60 3.01 9.94 3.18
N ALA A 61 3.61 9.08 2.36
CA ALA A 61 3.64 9.24 0.90
C ALA A 61 2.39 8.64 0.26
N THR A 62 1.31 9.42 0.15
CA THR A 62 0.08 9.01 -0.52
C THR A 62 0.31 8.72 -2.01
N THR A 63 -0.51 7.85 -2.61
CA THR A 63 -0.40 7.50 -4.02
C THR A 63 -0.51 8.72 -4.93
N THR A 64 -1.37 9.69 -4.57
CA THR A 64 -1.51 10.97 -5.28
C THR A 64 -0.22 11.78 -5.20
N LEU A 65 0.40 11.89 -4.01
CA LEU A 65 1.67 12.60 -3.85
C LEU A 65 2.79 11.95 -4.65
N ILE A 66 2.83 10.62 -4.69
CA ILE A 66 3.79 9.85 -5.50
C ILE A 66 3.63 10.16 -7.00
N LYS A 67 2.38 10.19 -7.51
CA LYS A 67 2.11 10.58 -8.91
C LYS A 67 2.59 12.02 -9.18
N THR A 68 2.33 12.94 -8.26
CA THR A 68 2.75 14.35 -8.34
C THR A 68 4.27 14.49 -8.39
N ILE A 69 5.01 13.74 -7.57
CA ILE A 69 6.48 13.70 -7.56
C ILE A 69 7.01 13.17 -8.90
N ARG A 70 6.44 12.08 -9.43
CA ARG A 70 6.89 11.55 -10.73
C ARG A 70 6.66 12.52 -11.88
N LYS A 71 5.55 13.25 -11.89
CA LYS A 71 5.31 14.30 -12.88
C LYS A 71 6.37 15.40 -12.78
N ARG A 72 6.81 15.79 -11.58
CA ARG A 72 7.92 16.73 -11.39
C ARG A 72 9.21 16.18 -11.99
N ASP A 73 9.54 14.92 -11.72
CA ASP A 73 10.78 14.29 -12.22
C ASP A 73 10.77 14.16 -13.74
N HIS A 74 9.60 13.85 -14.31
CA HIS A 74 9.39 13.86 -15.76
C HIS A 74 9.62 15.27 -16.34
N LEU A 75 9.01 16.31 -15.76
CA LEU A 75 9.21 17.70 -16.21
C LEU A 75 10.68 18.14 -16.12
N HIS A 76 11.40 17.74 -15.06
CA HIS A 76 12.83 18.01 -14.93
C HIS A 76 13.62 17.37 -16.09
N SER A 77 13.28 16.14 -16.48
CA SER A 77 13.87 15.50 -17.66
C SER A 77 13.54 16.26 -18.94
N GLN A 78 12.30 16.73 -19.12
CA GLN A 78 11.89 17.49 -20.30
C GLN A 78 12.61 18.84 -20.41
N VAL A 79 12.76 19.58 -19.31
CA VAL A 79 13.52 20.84 -19.30
C VAL A 79 14.98 20.63 -19.71
N ARG A 80 15.59 19.52 -19.29
CA ARG A 80 16.96 19.16 -19.69
C ARG A 80 17.07 18.81 -21.18
N LYS A 81 16.04 18.17 -21.75
CA LYS A 81 15.99 17.81 -23.17
C LYS A 81 15.71 19.02 -24.07
N HIS A 82 15.00 20.03 -23.55
CA HIS A 82 14.58 21.21 -24.29
C HIS A 82 15.05 22.50 -23.60
N PRO A 83 16.38 22.76 -23.54
CA PRO A 83 16.94 23.84 -22.73
C PRO A 83 16.50 25.25 -23.17
N HIS A 84 16.11 25.44 -24.43
CA HIS A 84 15.66 26.71 -24.97
C HIS A 84 14.15 26.96 -24.79
N ASN A 85 13.40 26.00 -24.26
CA ASN A 85 11.98 26.16 -24.00
C ASN A 85 11.76 26.84 -22.63
N ASN A 86 11.79 28.17 -22.62
CA ASN A 86 11.61 28.98 -21.40
C ASN A 86 10.24 28.76 -20.74
N GLN A 87 9.18 28.59 -21.54
CA GLN A 87 7.84 28.30 -21.02
C GLN A 87 7.79 27.00 -20.22
N LEU A 88 8.45 25.94 -20.72
CA LEU A 88 8.55 24.66 -20.04
C LEU A 88 9.38 24.78 -18.74
N LYS A 89 10.46 25.57 -18.77
CA LYS A 89 11.29 25.85 -17.59
C LYS A 89 10.49 26.56 -16.50
N ASP A 90 9.74 27.60 -16.85
CA ASP A 90 8.91 28.36 -15.91
C ASP A 90 7.81 27.49 -15.29
N TYR A 91 7.13 26.69 -16.12
CA TYR A 91 6.14 25.74 -15.65
C TYR A 91 6.75 24.71 -14.69
N TYR A 92 7.91 24.15 -15.02
CA TYR A 92 8.62 23.23 -14.13
C TYR A 92 8.96 23.86 -12.79
N LEU A 93 9.48 25.09 -12.76
CA LEU A 93 9.84 25.79 -11.53
C LEU A 93 8.62 25.97 -10.61
N LYS A 94 7.50 26.45 -11.16
CA LYS A 94 6.23 26.59 -10.43
C LYS A 94 5.75 25.24 -9.88
N TYR A 95 5.77 24.21 -10.72
CA TYR A 95 5.33 22.86 -10.34
C TYR A 95 6.23 22.25 -9.25
N ARG A 96 7.56 22.39 -9.35
CA ARG A 96 8.53 21.92 -8.34
C ARG A 96 8.27 22.56 -6.98
N ASN A 97 7.99 23.86 -6.95
CA ASN A 97 7.73 24.59 -5.71
C ASN A 97 6.42 24.11 -5.06
N MET A 98 5.37 23.92 -5.86
CA MET A 98 4.12 23.32 -5.38
C MET A 98 4.34 21.91 -4.82
N VAL A 99 5.10 21.04 -5.52
CA VAL A 99 5.42 19.68 -5.03
C VAL A 99 6.14 19.75 -3.68
N THR A 100 7.08 20.67 -3.53
CA THR A 100 7.87 20.85 -2.30
C THR A 100 6.98 21.22 -1.12
N LEU A 101 6.04 22.15 -1.33
CA LEU A 101 5.06 22.55 -0.33
C LEU A 101 4.15 21.37 0.05
N LEU A 102 3.65 20.62 -0.94
CA LEU A 102 2.82 19.44 -0.70
C LEU A 102 3.55 18.38 0.14
N ILE A 103 4.82 18.08 -0.16
CA ILE A 103 5.61 17.13 0.62
C ILE A 103 5.74 17.60 2.08
N ARG A 104 6.04 18.88 2.30
CA ARG A 104 6.17 19.46 3.64
C ARG A 104 4.87 19.34 4.43
N ASN A 105 3.75 19.73 3.82
CA ASN A 105 2.43 19.70 4.46
C ASN A 105 1.98 18.26 4.75
N THR A 106 2.19 17.34 3.81
CA THR A 106 1.80 15.94 3.98
C THR A 106 2.57 15.29 5.13
N LYS A 107 3.89 15.53 5.22
CA LYS A 107 4.69 15.05 6.36
C LYS A 107 4.18 15.60 7.69
N LYS A 108 3.91 16.91 7.76
CA LYS A 108 3.41 17.56 8.97
C LYS A 108 2.04 17.00 9.40
N PHE A 109 1.15 16.75 8.45
CA PHE A 109 -0.17 16.18 8.72
C PHE A 109 -0.06 14.75 9.27
N THR A 110 0.75 13.89 8.65
CA THR A 110 0.93 12.51 9.12
C THR A 110 1.57 12.44 10.52
N ILE A 111 2.48 13.36 10.87
CA ILE A 111 3.09 13.40 12.22
C ILE A 111 2.08 13.83 13.29
N ARG A 112 1.05 14.62 12.94
CA ARG A 112 0.03 15.10 13.90
C ARG A 112 -1.10 14.11 14.18
N LEU A 113 -1.18 13.02 13.41
CA LEU A 113 -2.22 12.00 13.53
C LEU A 113 -1.72 10.70 14.19
N ASN A 114 -0.43 10.62 14.49
CA ASN A 114 0.18 9.56 15.31
C ASN A 114 0.54 10.15 16.66
#